data_AF-A0A6M1UBH0-F1
#
_entry.id   AF-A0A6M1UBH0-F1
#
_cell.length_a   1.000
_cell.length_b   1.000
_cell.length_c   1.000
_cell.angle_alpha   90.00
_cell.angle_beta   90.00
_cell.angle_gamma   90.00
#
_symmetry.space_group_name_H-M   'P 1'
#
loop_
_entity.id
_entity.type
_entity.pdbx_description
1 polymer ?
#
loop_
_entity_poly.entity_id
_entity_poly.type
_entity_poly.pdbx_seq_one_letter_code
_entity_poly.pdbx_strand_id
1 'polypeptide(L)'
;MLPKRITALSLSLSLFALASSAPATAAGMIHVSYNGKAIQFPDQKPVIQNSRTLVPIRPIAERLGFAVSWNGKSRTVTISKGANQVQLTIDRQTALRNHQPILLDTPARIMNSRTMVPIRFIAEALQYQVSWAAAQQSVLIADRVAFGRIGSLTVYQDELDNMWRIFTMFALGSQSVPYASPFKERLTADTILLRYLQAQHSDQIKVNDAELAQYVTTMKALAQHRFYGSDAGLKQAMAQADISEQDLRDFALLDLYIAACLKPTIQETALTAYYQEHPNDFLIASVRHILVDTADEANDILQRLDDGANFAALAKERSKDPGSRENGGLYANVPVDDHWVASFRQAVLTQEVGKVGMPVKSEYGYHVILVEKRSVLPYADVRDQVMAKVLAAKKQALRAEIMQQFTPARP
;
A
#
# COMPACT_ATOMS: atom_id res chain seq x y z
N MET A 1 -25.88 -26.03 78.03
CA MET A 1 -24.67 -26.51 77.33
C MET A 1 -24.49 -25.66 76.07
N LEU A 2 -23.47 -24.79 76.07
CA LEU A 2 -22.93 -24.06 74.90
C LEU A 2 -22.01 -25.01 74.09
N PRO A 3 -21.77 -24.81 72.78
CA PRO A 3 -20.88 -23.77 72.21
C PRO A 3 -21.41 -23.20 70.86
N LYS A 4 -20.83 -22.23 70.13
CA LYS A 4 -19.71 -21.29 70.22
C LYS A 4 -20.01 -20.23 69.15
N ARG A 5 -19.92 -18.93 69.47
CA ARG A 5 -19.84 -17.84 68.49
C ARG A 5 -18.38 -17.65 68.12
N ILE A 6 -18.04 -17.58 66.82
CA ILE A 6 -16.74 -17.11 66.35
C ILE A 6 -16.98 -15.97 65.36
N THR A 7 -16.62 -14.79 65.82
CA THR A 7 -16.41 -13.54 65.09
C THR A 7 -15.32 -13.70 64.03
N ALA A 8 -15.62 -13.32 62.78
CA ALA A 8 -14.64 -13.23 61.70
C ALA A 8 -13.81 -11.95 61.87
N LEU A 9 -12.51 -12.11 62.05
CA LEU A 9 -11.51 -11.07 62.20
C LEU A 9 -11.02 -10.63 60.80
N SER A 10 -11.31 -9.39 60.41
CA SER A 10 -10.82 -8.77 59.18
C SER A 10 -9.35 -8.40 59.31
N LEU A 11 -8.47 -9.13 58.63
CA LEU A 11 -7.04 -8.82 58.52
C LEU A 11 -6.80 -7.99 57.25
N SER A 12 -6.76 -6.67 57.39
CA SER A 12 -6.36 -5.74 56.33
C SER A 12 -4.83 -5.75 56.20
N LEU A 13 -4.34 -6.48 55.20
CA LEU A 13 -2.92 -6.49 54.83
C LEU A 13 -2.63 -5.26 53.94
N SER A 14 -2.16 -4.18 54.55
CA SER A 14 -1.67 -2.99 53.85
C SER A 14 -0.35 -3.31 53.16
N LEU A 15 -0.39 -3.61 51.86
CA LEU A 15 0.79 -3.78 51.02
C LEU A 15 1.40 -2.40 50.72
N PHE A 16 2.47 -2.05 51.43
CA PHE A 16 3.33 -0.92 51.07
C PHE A 16 3.99 -1.27 49.72
N ALA A 17 3.48 -0.70 48.62
CA ALA A 17 4.16 -0.75 47.34
C ALA A 17 5.39 0.16 47.44
N LEU A 18 6.55 -0.43 47.68
CA LEU A 18 7.84 0.19 47.34
C LEU A 18 7.81 0.44 45.84
N ALA A 19 7.52 1.68 45.45
CA ALA A 19 7.72 2.15 44.10
C ALA A 19 9.22 2.13 43.85
N SER A 20 9.73 1.01 43.34
CA SER A 20 11.05 0.94 42.73
C SER A 20 11.05 1.93 41.58
N SER A 21 11.61 3.12 41.80
CA SER A 21 11.91 4.05 40.72
C SER A 21 12.87 3.31 39.78
N ALA A 22 12.36 2.81 38.66
CA ALA A 22 13.21 2.35 37.58
C ALA A 22 14.19 3.49 37.26
N PRO A 23 15.49 3.23 37.18
CA PRO A 23 16.44 4.26 36.81
C PRO A 23 16.01 4.81 35.44
N ALA A 24 15.90 6.13 35.34
CA ALA A 24 15.76 6.80 34.05
C ALA A 24 16.90 6.30 33.15
N THR A 25 16.57 5.52 32.13
CA THR A 25 17.54 5.06 31.13
C THR A 25 18.22 6.29 30.58
N ALA A 26 19.53 6.40 30.79
CA ALA A 26 20.36 7.36 30.09
C ALA A 26 20.01 7.29 28.61
N ALA A 27 19.66 8.43 27.98
CA ALA A 27 19.40 8.49 26.55
C ALA A 27 20.65 7.96 25.83
N GLY A 28 20.60 6.69 25.41
CA GLY A 28 21.81 5.98 25.05
C GLY A 28 22.48 6.59 23.83
N MET A 29 23.81 6.54 23.85
CA MET A 29 24.65 7.06 22.77
C MET A 29 24.32 6.32 21.48
N ILE A 30 24.05 7.06 20.41
CA ILE A 30 23.78 6.46 19.10
C ILE A 30 25.10 6.06 18.46
N HIS A 31 25.21 4.78 18.10
CA HIS A 31 26.35 4.25 17.37
C HIS A 31 26.08 4.22 15.86
N VAL A 32 27.13 4.37 15.05
CA VAL A 32 27.03 4.22 13.59
C VAL A 32 28.14 3.28 13.14
N SER A 33 27.82 2.34 12.26
CA SER A 33 28.79 1.43 11.66
C SER A 33 28.62 1.36 10.15
N TYR A 34 29.70 1.05 9.44
CA TYR A 34 29.70 0.74 8.02
C TYR A 34 30.32 -0.65 7.81
N ASN A 35 29.55 -1.57 7.22
CA ASN A 35 29.92 -2.98 7.05
C ASN A 35 30.48 -3.58 8.37
N GLY A 36 29.76 -3.36 9.47
CA GLY A 36 30.11 -3.84 10.82
C GLY A 36 31.24 -3.08 11.52
N LYS A 37 31.94 -2.16 10.85
CA LYS A 37 33.02 -1.39 11.45
C LYS A 37 32.51 -0.03 11.95
N ALA A 38 32.74 0.28 13.23
CA ALA A 38 32.30 1.53 13.84
C ALA A 38 32.87 2.78 13.13
N ILE A 39 32.06 3.84 13.08
CA ILE A 39 32.43 5.19 12.64
C ILE A 39 32.51 6.07 13.88
N GLN A 40 33.65 6.76 14.04
CA GLN A 40 33.90 7.62 15.19
C GLN A 40 33.44 9.05 14.92
N PHE A 41 32.86 9.66 15.95
CA PHE A 41 32.41 11.05 15.93
C PHE A 41 33.06 11.81 17.08
N PRO A 42 34.29 12.34 16.90
CA PRO A 42 35.02 13.00 17.99
C PRO A 42 34.39 14.32 18.41
N ASP A 43 33.89 15.12 17.47
CA ASP A 43 33.49 16.51 17.74
C ASP A 43 32.00 16.67 18.09
N GLN A 44 31.13 15.98 17.35
CA GLN A 44 29.68 16.07 17.51
C GLN A 44 29.09 14.67 17.41
N LYS A 45 28.42 14.19 18.45
CA LYS A 45 27.77 12.88 18.42
C LYS A 45 26.50 12.90 17.55
N PRO A 46 26.09 11.75 16.98
CA PRO A 46 24.76 11.63 16.38
C PRO A 46 23.66 11.94 17.40
N VAL A 47 22.54 12.46 16.92
CA VAL A 47 21.38 12.83 17.76
C VAL A 47 20.09 12.35 17.09
N ILE A 48 19.08 12.02 17.88
CA ILE A 48 17.71 11.86 17.35
C ILE A 48 16.99 13.19 17.51
N GLN A 49 16.47 13.71 16.42
CA GLN A 49 15.59 14.87 16.43
C GLN A 49 14.41 14.62 15.50
N ASN A 50 13.18 14.94 15.95
CA ASN A 50 11.94 14.71 15.18
C ASN A 50 11.82 13.26 14.68
N SER A 51 12.19 12.29 15.53
CA SER A 51 12.20 10.86 15.19
C SER A 51 13.10 10.51 14.00
N ARG A 52 14.16 11.29 13.78
CA ARG A 52 15.20 11.04 12.78
C ARG A 52 16.59 11.12 13.39
N THR A 53 17.43 10.16 13.03
CA THR A 53 18.84 10.17 13.43
C THR A 53 19.62 11.11 12.54
N LEU A 54 20.06 12.22 13.12
CA LEU A 54 20.96 13.18 12.49
C LEU A 54 22.41 12.84 12.86
N VAL A 55 23.28 12.84 11.85
CA VAL A 55 24.70 12.50 11.98
C VAL A 55 25.57 13.61 11.39
N PRO A 56 26.77 13.87 11.93
CA PRO A 56 27.75 14.68 11.22
C PRO A 56 28.13 13.99 9.91
N ILE A 57 27.96 14.68 8.78
CA ILE A 57 28.13 14.05 7.47
C ILE A 57 29.57 13.62 7.17
N ARG A 58 30.56 14.42 7.59
CA ARG A 58 31.96 14.27 7.14
C ARG A 58 32.58 12.91 7.50
N PRO A 59 32.53 12.42 8.76
CA PRO A 59 33.08 11.11 9.10
C PRO A 59 32.49 9.95 8.30
N ILE A 60 31.21 10.05 7.94
CA ILE A 60 30.51 9.04 7.17
C ILE A 60 30.93 9.11 5.70
N ALA A 61 30.85 10.30 5.10
CA ALA A 61 31.23 10.50 3.70
C ALA A 61 32.68 10.08 3.44
N GLU A 62 33.63 10.49 4.28
CA GLU A 62 35.04 10.10 4.17
C GLU A 62 35.23 8.58 4.28
N ARG A 63 34.52 7.93 5.21
CA ARG A 63 34.56 6.47 5.38
C ARG A 63 34.05 5.71 4.16
N LEU A 64 33.07 6.27 3.46
CA LEU A 64 32.49 5.73 2.21
C LEU A 64 33.30 6.16 0.96
N GLY A 65 34.35 6.96 1.15
CA GLY A 65 35.22 7.46 0.08
C GLY A 65 34.62 8.59 -0.75
N PHE A 66 33.71 9.38 -0.18
CA PHE A 66 33.15 10.60 -0.79
C PHE A 66 33.93 11.83 -0.34
N ALA A 67 34.10 12.77 -1.25
CA ALA A 67 34.55 14.12 -0.93
C ALA A 67 33.40 14.94 -0.36
N VAL A 68 33.71 15.84 0.58
CA VAL A 68 32.74 16.78 1.16
C VAL A 68 33.28 18.20 1.01
N SER A 69 32.51 19.07 0.36
CA SER A 69 32.80 20.50 0.28
C SER A 69 31.70 21.33 0.94
N TRP A 70 32.08 22.50 1.44
CA TRP A 70 31.18 23.44 2.09
C TRP A 70 31.27 24.80 1.39
N ASN A 71 30.11 25.35 1.01
CA ASN A 71 29.98 26.72 0.53
C ASN A 71 29.31 27.56 1.61
N GLY A 72 30.08 28.43 2.27
CA GLY A 72 29.59 29.29 3.34
C GLY A 72 28.59 30.36 2.87
N LYS A 73 28.69 30.82 1.61
CA LYS A 73 27.81 31.87 1.07
C LYS A 73 26.40 31.34 0.81
N SER A 74 26.30 30.15 0.21
CA SER A 74 25.01 29.51 -0.06
C SER A 74 24.53 28.60 1.08
N ARG A 75 25.34 28.40 2.12
CA ARG A 75 25.11 27.42 3.21
C ARG A 75 24.83 26.02 2.65
N THR A 76 25.66 25.59 1.70
CA THR A 76 25.49 24.34 0.97
C THR A 76 26.62 23.38 1.30
N VAL A 77 26.27 22.14 1.62
CA VAL A 77 27.20 21.00 1.65
C VAL A 77 27.04 20.18 0.38
N THR A 78 28.16 19.83 -0.24
CA THR A 78 28.18 18.96 -1.43
C THR A 78 28.98 17.71 -1.09
N ILE A 79 28.39 16.54 -1.33
CA ILE A 79 28.98 15.23 -1.13
C ILE A 79 29.12 14.59 -2.51
N SER A 80 30.32 14.16 -2.91
CA SER A 80 30.54 13.64 -4.26
C SER A 80 31.56 12.50 -4.36
N LYS A 81 31.31 11.59 -5.30
CA LYS A 81 32.22 10.50 -5.69
C LYS A 81 31.89 10.07 -7.13
N GLY A 82 32.80 10.32 -8.07
CA GLY A 82 32.56 10.07 -9.49
C GLY A 82 31.34 10.84 -9.98
N ALA A 83 30.37 10.14 -10.60
CA ALA A 83 29.13 10.73 -11.09
C ALA A 83 28.07 10.98 -10.00
N ASN A 84 28.25 10.43 -8.79
CA ASN A 84 27.29 10.60 -7.70
C ASN A 84 27.58 11.91 -6.97
N GLN A 85 26.57 12.79 -6.93
CA GLN A 85 26.62 14.05 -6.20
C GLN A 85 25.31 14.29 -5.45
N VAL A 86 25.43 14.66 -4.18
CA VAL A 86 24.31 15.13 -3.34
C VAL A 86 24.64 16.52 -2.81
N GLN A 87 23.75 17.49 -3.05
CA GLN A 87 23.85 18.84 -2.54
C GLN A 87 22.71 19.11 -1.55
N LEU A 88 23.07 19.54 -0.34
CA LEU A 88 22.10 19.93 0.69
C LEU A 88 22.31 21.37 1.10
N THR A 89 21.23 22.13 1.16
CA THR A 89 21.23 23.48 1.73
C THR A 89 20.70 23.43 3.15
N ILE A 90 21.42 24.04 4.09
CA ILE A 90 21.03 24.04 5.50
C ILE A 90 19.63 24.65 5.67
N ASP A 91 18.84 24.05 6.56
CA ASP A 91 17.46 24.43 6.90
C ASP A 91 16.45 24.30 5.73
N ARG A 92 16.83 23.64 4.62
CA ARG A 92 15.91 23.30 3.51
C ARG A 92 15.51 21.83 3.55
N GLN A 93 14.26 21.56 3.19
CA GLN A 93 13.71 20.20 3.02
C GLN A 93 13.98 19.61 1.64
N THR A 94 14.56 20.38 0.72
CA THR A 94 14.90 19.92 -0.62
C THR A 94 16.41 19.87 -0.78
N ALA A 95 16.90 18.74 -1.24
CA ALA A 95 18.27 18.54 -1.69
C ALA A 95 18.28 18.19 -3.18
N LEU A 96 19.47 18.19 -3.77
CA LEU A 96 19.66 17.79 -5.17
C LEU A 96 20.52 16.54 -5.20
N ARG A 97 20.08 15.49 -5.90
CA ARG A 97 20.89 14.33 -6.24
C ARG A 97 21.09 14.31 -7.74
N ASN A 98 22.33 14.43 -8.19
CA ASN A 98 22.67 14.53 -9.61
C ASN A 98 21.80 15.58 -10.35
N HIS A 99 21.58 16.73 -9.70
CA HIS A 99 20.71 17.84 -10.15
C HIS A 99 19.19 17.61 -10.05
N GLN A 100 18.73 16.41 -9.70
CA GLN A 100 17.31 16.13 -9.49
C GLN A 100 16.88 16.43 -8.04
N PRO A 101 15.76 17.13 -7.82
CA PRO A 101 15.28 17.43 -6.48
C PRO A 101 14.82 16.17 -5.75
N ILE A 102 15.23 16.02 -4.49
CA ILE A 102 14.79 14.96 -3.58
C ILE A 102 14.43 15.56 -2.22
N LEU A 103 13.40 15.01 -1.58
CA LEU A 103 12.86 15.52 -0.31
C LEU A 103 13.55 14.89 0.90
N LEU A 104 13.82 15.73 1.89
CA LEU A 104 14.17 15.33 3.25
C LEU A 104 12.96 15.46 4.15
N ASP A 105 12.70 14.45 4.96
CA ASP A 105 11.70 14.53 6.02
C ASP A 105 12.12 15.49 7.15
N THR A 106 13.42 15.57 7.44
CA THR A 106 14.01 16.54 8.38
C THR A 106 15.16 17.30 7.70
N PRO A 107 15.14 18.64 7.69
CA PRO A 107 16.22 19.44 7.09
C PRO A 107 17.60 19.16 7.69
N ALA A 108 18.64 19.32 6.86
CA ALA A 108 20.03 19.37 7.32
C ALA A 108 20.26 20.64 8.17
N ARG A 109 21.07 20.53 9.23
CA ARG A 109 21.25 21.57 10.26
C ARG A 109 22.73 21.74 10.60
N ILE A 110 23.09 22.84 11.26
CA ILE A 110 24.42 23.00 11.85
C ILE A 110 24.30 22.85 13.37
N MET A 111 25.14 22.00 13.95
CA MET A 111 25.27 21.84 15.40
C MET A 111 26.76 21.79 15.75
N ASN A 112 27.20 22.65 16.69
CA ASN A 112 28.61 22.73 17.11
C ASN A 112 29.59 22.77 15.92
N SER A 113 29.31 23.63 14.94
CA SER A 113 30.12 23.77 13.71
C SER A 113 30.24 22.48 12.87
N ARG A 114 29.28 21.56 12.99
CA ARG A 114 29.18 20.36 12.16
C ARG A 114 27.85 20.32 11.44
N THR A 115 27.89 19.95 10.16
CA THR A 115 26.68 19.75 9.35
C THR A 115 26.05 18.41 9.69
N MET A 116 24.88 18.48 10.31
CA MET A 116 24.05 17.36 10.72
C MET A 116 23.04 17.05 9.62
N VAL A 117 22.97 15.79 9.19
CA VAL A 117 22.11 15.33 8.10
C VAL A 117 21.35 14.08 8.53
N PRO A 118 20.10 13.85 8.06
CA PRO A 118 19.43 12.58 8.29
C PRO A 118 20.22 11.45 7.63
N ILE A 119 20.66 10.48 8.44
CA ILE A 119 21.56 9.44 7.94
C ILE A 119 20.93 8.60 6.84
N ARG A 120 19.64 8.31 6.98
CA ARG A 120 18.93 7.50 5.99
C ARG A 120 18.93 8.13 4.62
N PHE A 121 18.52 9.40 4.55
CA PHE A 121 18.50 10.18 3.33
C PHE A 121 19.85 10.15 2.61
N ILE A 122 20.95 10.35 3.36
CA ILE A 122 22.29 10.33 2.79
C ILE A 122 22.68 8.95 2.30
N ALA A 123 22.46 7.89 3.09
CA ALA A 123 22.80 6.54 2.68
C ALA A 123 22.08 6.16 1.37
N GLU A 124 20.77 6.39 1.28
CA GLU A 124 19.97 6.09 0.09
C GLU A 124 20.39 6.92 -1.13
N ALA A 125 20.59 8.23 -0.95
CA ALA A 125 21.04 9.11 -2.02
C ALA A 125 22.44 8.72 -2.54
N LEU A 126 23.28 8.14 -1.68
CA LEU A 126 24.60 7.63 -2.02
C LEU A 126 24.62 6.14 -2.40
N GLN A 127 23.45 5.49 -2.52
CA GLN A 127 23.30 4.09 -2.91
C GLN A 127 23.88 3.08 -1.91
N TYR A 128 23.65 3.32 -0.62
CA TYR A 128 23.92 2.39 0.48
C TYR A 128 22.63 2.00 1.19
N GLN A 129 22.62 0.79 1.73
CA GLN A 129 21.57 0.36 2.65
C GLN A 129 21.82 0.97 4.03
N VAL A 130 20.73 1.32 4.71
CA VAL A 130 20.75 1.82 6.08
C VAL A 130 19.64 1.15 6.87
N SER A 131 19.93 0.71 8.09
CA SER A 131 18.93 0.21 9.02
C SER A 131 19.17 0.69 10.43
N TRP A 132 18.09 0.72 11.22
CA TRP A 132 18.12 1.04 12.64
C TRP A 132 18.01 -0.22 13.48
N ALA A 133 19.09 -0.57 14.20
CA ALA A 133 19.11 -1.64 15.18
C ALA A 133 18.68 -1.08 16.54
N ALA A 134 17.37 -1.07 16.80
CA ALA A 134 16.78 -0.44 17.98
C ALA A 134 17.35 -0.96 19.31
N ALA A 135 17.53 -2.28 19.43
CA ALA A 135 18.09 -2.91 20.64
C ALA A 135 19.54 -2.47 20.93
N GLN A 136 20.28 -2.04 19.92
CA GLN A 136 21.67 -1.61 20.03
C GLN A 136 21.81 -0.08 19.91
N GLN A 137 20.71 0.65 19.76
CA GLN A 137 20.67 2.07 19.41
C GLN A 137 21.69 2.44 18.32
N SER A 138 21.75 1.61 17.28
CA SER A 138 22.80 1.64 16.27
C SER A 138 22.23 1.86 14.88
N VAL A 139 22.87 2.75 14.12
CA VAL A 139 22.68 2.87 12.68
C VAL A 139 23.67 1.95 11.97
N LEU A 140 23.16 1.07 11.13
CA LEU A 140 23.94 0.12 10.34
C LEU A 140 23.92 0.55 8.88
N ILE A 141 25.07 0.98 8.34
CA ILE A 141 25.26 1.28 6.93
C ILE A 141 25.93 0.08 6.28
N ALA A 142 25.43 -0.35 5.12
CA ALA A 142 26.01 -1.46 4.39
C ALA A 142 25.98 -1.22 2.88
N ASP A 143 26.85 -1.92 2.16
CA ASP A 143 26.71 -2.05 0.71
C ASP A 143 25.35 -2.69 0.37
N ARG A 144 24.74 -2.24 -0.72
CA ARG A 144 23.43 -2.76 -1.14
C ARG A 144 23.58 -4.21 -1.62
N VAL A 145 22.68 -5.06 -1.18
CA VAL A 145 22.62 -6.46 -1.60
C VAL A 145 21.80 -6.55 -2.89
N ALA A 146 22.43 -7.06 -3.95
CA ALA A 146 21.73 -7.33 -5.20
C ALA A 146 20.69 -8.45 -4.99
N PHE A 147 19.44 -8.17 -5.35
CA PHE A 147 18.38 -9.18 -5.39
C PHE A 147 18.41 -9.97 -6.69
N GLY A 148 18.72 -9.28 -7.79
CA GLY A 148 18.90 -9.88 -9.10
C GLY A 148 19.04 -8.82 -10.19
N ARG A 149 18.90 -9.24 -11.45
CA ARG A 149 19.15 -8.38 -12.60
C ARG A 149 18.22 -8.64 -13.78
N ILE A 150 18.06 -7.62 -14.60
CA ILE A 150 17.44 -7.68 -15.94
C ILE A 150 18.42 -7.04 -16.92
N GLY A 151 19.09 -7.84 -17.75
CA GLY A 151 20.21 -7.34 -18.56
C GLY A 151 21.31 -6.74 -17.67
N SER A 152 21.61 -5.45 -17.87
CA SER A 152 22.58 -4.67 -17.07
C SER A 152 21.96 -3.99 -15.83
N LEU A 153 20.62 -3.95 -15.73
CA LEU A 153 19.93 -3.35 -14.59
C LEU A 153 20.02 -4.28 -13.38
N THR A 154 20.54 -3.77 -12.27
CA THR A 154 20.52 -4.47 -10.97
C THR A 154 19.34 -3.99 -10.15
N VAL A 155 18.57 -4.92 -9.61
CA VAL A 155 17.53 -4.70 -8.61
C VAL A 155 18.08 -5.12 -7.25
N TYR A 156 17.84 -4.31 -6.22
CA TYR A 156 18.42 -4.52 -4.89
C TYR A 156 17.35 -4.93 -3.87
N GLN A 157 17.76 -5.68 -2.85
CA GLN A 157 16.87 -6.22 -1.82
C GLN A 157 16.15 -5.12 -1.02
N ASP A 158 16.86 -4.04 -0.69
CA ASP A 158 16.34 -2.91 0.07
C ASP A 158 15.19 -2.17 -0.63
N GLU A 159 15.20 -2.10 -1.97
CA GLU A 159 14.06 -1.57 -2.76
C GLU A 159 12.80 -2.39 -2.51
N LEU A 160 12.91 -3.72 -2.53
CA LEU A 160 11.79 -4.62 -2.34
C LEU A 160 11.27 -4.60 -0.90
N ASP A 161 12.19 -4.59 0.07
CA ASP A 161 11.86 -4.53 1.49
C ASP A 161 11.14 -3.23 1.83
N ASN A 162 11.57 -2.11 1.24
CA ASN A 162 10.92 -0.82 1.42
C ASN A 162 9.49 -0.82 0.86
N MET A 163 9.29 -1.33 -0.37
CA MET A 163 7.95 -1.45 -0.96
C MET A 163 7.03 -2.34 -0.12
N TRP A 164 7.55 -3.47 0.36
CA TRP A 164 6.79 -4.39 1.21
C TRP A 164 6.41 -3.76 2.55
N ARG A 165 7.33 -3.00 3.16
CA ARG A 165 7.10 -2.29 4.42
C ARG A 165 6.03 -1.21 4.29
N ILE A 166 6.04 -0.44 3.19
CA ILE A 166 5.00 0.55 2.90
C ILE A 166 3.65 -0.14 2.68
N PHE A 167 3.61 -1.18 1.84
CA PHE A 167 2.39 -1.93 1.57
C PHE A 167 1.77 -2.49 2.86
N THR A 168 2.57 -3.19 3.68
CA THR A 168 2.09 -3.78 4.93
C THR A 168 1.56 -2.72 5.89
N MET A 169 2.29 -1.63 6.09
CA MET A 169 1.86 -0.54 6.95
C MET A 169 0.54 0.09 6.46
N PHE A 170 0.43 0.44 5.18
CA PHE A 170 -0.70 1.22 4.66
C PHE A 170 -1.92 0.39 4.29
N ALA A 171 -1.75 -0.88 3.94
CA ALA A 171 -2.86 -1.77 3.57
C ALA A 171 -3.34 -2.66 4.72
N LEU A 172 -2.47 -2.98 5.69
CA LEU A 172 -2.72 -4.01 6.70
C LEU A 172 -2.52 -3.51 8.14
N GLY A 173 -1.98 -2.31 8.35
CA GLY A 173 -1.73 -1.75 9.67
C GLY A 173 -0.68 -2.54 10.44
N SER A 174 -1.02 -3.01 11.64
CA SER A 174 -0.14 -3.80 12.52
C SER A 174 -0.32 -5.32 12.34
N GLN A 175 -1.12 -5.78 11.38
CA GLN A 175 -1.37 -7.21 11.19
C GLN A 175 -0.17 -7.90 10.53
N SER A 176 0.28 -9.01 11.12
CA SER A 176 1.32 -9.86 10.52
C SER A 176 0.77 -10.64 9.34
N VAL A 177 1.37 -10.49 8.16
CA VAL A 177 1.09 -11.33 7.00
C VAL A 177 2.26 -12.29 6.77
N PRO A 178 2.00 -13.57 6.45
CA PRO A 178 3.06 -14.50 6.10
C PRO A 178 3.96 -13.93 4.99
N TYR A 179 5.27 -14.08 5.17
CA TYR A 179 6.28 -13.55 4.25
C TYR A 179 6.13 -14.11 2.81
N ALA A 180 5.59 -15.32 2.66
CA ALA A 180 5.32 -15.99 1.38
C ALA A 180 3.84 -15.84 0.99
N SER A 181 3.42 -14.61 0.67
CA SER A 181 2.07 -14.31 0.20
C SER A 181 2.07 -14.01 -1.31
N PRO A 182 1.06 -14.44 -2.09
CA PRO A 182 0.92 -14.06 -3.50
C PRO A 182 0.95 -12.54 -3.73
N PHE A 183 0.54 -11.76 -2.73
CA PHE A 183 0.64 -10.31 -2.77
C PHE A 183 2.09 -9.82 -2.78
N LYS A 184 2.96 -10.45 -1.99
CA LYS A 184 4.38 -10.08 -1.95
C LYS A 184 5.07 -10.41 -3.27
N GLU A 185 4.82 -11.59 -3.80
CA GLU A 185 5.35 -12.00 -5.11
C GLU A 185 4.94 -11.02 -6.21
N ARG A 186 3.65 -10.63 -6.22
CA ARG A 186 3.14 -9.64 -7.16
C ARG A 186 3.78 -8.26 -6.95
N LEU A 187 3.92 -7.81 -5.71
CA LEU A 187 4.56 -6.53 -5.41
C LEU A 187 6.02 -6.52 -5.88
N THR A 188 6.78 -7.59 -5.58
CA THR A 188 8.14 -7.76 -6.06
C THR A 188 8.22 -7.70 -7.58
N ALA A 189 7.35 -8.41 -8.29
CA ALA A 189 7.32 -8.40 -9.75
C ALA A 189 6.93 -7.02 -10.32
N ASP A 190 5.97 -6.31 -9.70
CA ASP A 190 5.62 -4.94 -10.09
C ASP A 190 6.78 -3.96 -9.81
N THR A 191 7.52 -4.12 -8.71
CA THR A 191 8.71 -3.29 -8.42
C THR A 191 9.79 -3.52 -9.47
N ILE A 192 10.07 -4.79 -9.82
CA ILE A 192 11.02 -5.15 -10.88
C ILE A 192 10.59 -4.52 -12.22
N LEU A 193 9.29 -4.59 -12.56
CA LEU A 193 8.74 -3.96 -13.76
C LEU A 193 8.93 -2.44 -13.74
N LEU A 194 8.68 -1.77 -12.61
CA LEU A 194 8.93 -0.34 -12.46
C LEU A 194 10.40 0.00 -12.74
N ARG A 195 11.34 -0.73 -12.14
CA ARG A 195 12.79 -0.49 -12.33
C ARG A 195 13.19 -0.69 -13.79
N TYR A 196 12.65 -1.73 -14.43
CA TYR A 196 12.86 -1.96 -15.87
C TYR A 196 12.38 -0.79 -16.72
N LEU A 197 11.14 -0.33 -16.53
CA LEU A 197 10.58 0.78 -17.29
C LEU A 197 11.33 2.09 -17.05
N GLN A 198 11.73 2.37 -15.81
CA GLN A 198 12.55 3.53 -15.47
C GLN A 198 13.91 3.49 -16.17
N ALA A 199 14.56 2.32 -16.25
CA ALA A 199 15.84 2.18 -16.94
C ALA A 199 15.73 2.43 -18.46
N GLN A 200 14.57 2.17 -19.06
CA GLN A 200 14.32 2.37 -20.49
C GLN A 200 13.85 3.79 -20.83
N HIS A 201 13.14 4.46 -19.91
CA HIS A 201 12.35 5.66 -20.22
C HIS A 201 12.51 6.83 -19.23
N SER A 202 13.51 6.79 -18.32
CA SER A 202 13.65 7.79 -17.24
C SER A 202 13.53 9.23 -17.69
N ASP A 203 14.06 9.56 -18.87
CA ASP A 203 14.17 10.94 -19.35
C ASP A 203 12.93 11.38 -20.15
N GLN A 204 12.06 10.44 -20.53
CA GLN A 204 10.91 10.67 -21.41
C GLN A 204 9.58 10.71 -20.65
N ILE A 205 9.46 9.93 -19.57
CA ILE A 205 8.21 9.78 -18.83
C ILE A 205 8.26 10.66 -17.58
N LYS A 206 7.38 11.66 -17.57
CA LYS A 206 7.17 12.53 -16.41
C LYS A 206 5.80 12.24 -15.80
N VAL A 207 5.81 11.79 -14.55
CA VAL A 207 4.60 11.69 -13.74
C VAL A 207 4.27 13.07 -13.20
N ASN A 208 2.99 13.47 -13.25
CA ASN A 208 2.55 14.75 -12.75
C ASN A 208 2.70 14.81 -11.23
N ASP A 209 3.43 15.81 -10.72
CA ASP A 209 3.67 15.99 -9.29
C ASP A 209 2.39 16.20 -8.47
N ALA A 210 1.36 16.81 -9.05
CA ALA A 210 0.07 17.00 -8.39
C ALA A 210 -0.69 15.68 -8.25
N GLU A 211 -0.67 14.82 -9.29
CA GLU A 211 -1.26 13.48 -9.22
C GLU A 211 -0.54 12.62 -8.19
N LEU A 212 0.80 12.68 -8.17
CA LEU A 212 1.63 11.99 -7.20
C LEU A 212 1.31 12.45 -5.76
N ALA A 213 1.24 13.76 -5.53
CA ALA A 213 0.89 14.33 -4.24
C ALA A 213 -0.53 13.94 -3.79
N GLN A 214 -1.49 13.92 -4.72
CA GLN A 214 -2.87 13.52 -4.44
C GLN A 214 -2.94 12.02 -4.08
N TYR A 215 -2.20 11.16 -4.78
CA TYR A 215 -2.11 9.74 -4.46
C TYR A 215 -1.58 9.53 -3.04
N VAL A 216 -0.45 10.16 -2.70
CA VAL A 216 0.15 10.06 -1.36
C VAL A 216 -0.80 10.58 -0.29
N THR A 217 -1.48 11.70 -0.54
CA THR A 217 -2.48 12.27 0.38
C THR A 217 -3.63 11.29 0.63
N THR A 218 -4.14 10.68 -0.42
CA THR A 218 -5.25 9.71 -0.34
C THR A 218 -4.82 8.45 0.43
N MET A 219 -3.63 7.93 0.12
CA MET A 219 -3.06 6.77 0.81
C MET A 219 -2.89 7.02 2.32
N LYS A 220 -2.39 8.21 2.70
CA LYS A 220 -2.27 8.63 4.11
C LYS A 220 -3.61 8.78 4.79
N ALA A 221 -4.58 9.43 4.15
CA ALA A 221 -5.93 9.61 4.71
C ALA A 221 -6.62 8.27 4.97
N LEU A 222 -6.50 7.32 4.04
CA LEU A 222 -7.07 5.98 4.19
C LEU A 222 -6.41 5.21 5.34
N ALA A 223 -5.08 5.17 5.40
CA ALA A 223 -4.36 4.49 6.47
C ALA A 223 -4.61 5.14 7.85
N GLN A 224 -4.71 6.48 7.90
CA GLN A 224 -5.10 7.20 9.11
C GLN A 224 -6.48 6.76 9.59
N HIS A 225 -7.49 6.83 8.73
CA HIS A 225 -8.86 6.46 9.08
C HIS A 225 -8.98 5.00 9.52
N ARG A 226 -8.26 4.10 8.84
CA ARG A 226 -8.39 2.66 9.05
C ARG A 226 -7.57 2.12 10.23
N PHE A 227 -6.40 2.69 10.51
CA PHE A 227 -5.42 2.05 11.42
C PHE A 227 -4.83 2.97 12.49
N TYR A 228 -4.62 4.26 12.22
CA TYR A 228 -3.77 5.11 13.07
C TYR A 228 -4.50 6.27 13.76
N GLY A 229 -5.78 6.49 13.44
CA GLY A 229 -6.70 7.43 14.10
C GLY A 229 -6.42 8.92 13.87
N SER A 230 -5.16 9.33 13.75
CA SER A 230 -4.76 10.74 13.60
C SER A 230 -3.52 10.90 12.72
N ASP A 231 -3.31 12.10 12.17
CA ASP A 231 -2.09 12.45 11.43
C ASP A 231 -0.83 12.30 12.31
N ALA A 232 -0.93 12.66 13.60
CA ALA A 232 0.15 12.46 14.57
C ALA A 232 0.47 10.97 14.75
N GLY A 233 -0.56 10.13 14.90
CA GLY A 233 -0.42 8.68 15.01
C GLY A 233 0.21 8.06 13.76
N LEU A 234 -0.24 8.44 12.57
CA LEU A 234 0.34 7.99 11.31
C LEU A 234 1.80 8.43 11.17
N LYS A 235 2.12 9.69 11.46
CA LYS A 235 3.50 10.21 11.42
C LYS A 235 4.41 9.46 12.38
N GLN A 236 3.94 9.15 13.58
CA GLN A 236 4.69 8.36 14.55
C GLN A 236 4.91 6.93 14.04
N ALA A 237 3.88 6.27 13.51
CA ALA A 237 3.99 4.93 12.96
C ALA A 237 4.95 4.87 11.76
N MET A 238 4.87 5.85 10.84
CA MET A 238 5.80 5.97 9.70
C MET A 238 7.23 6.16 10.20
N ALA A 239 7.44 6.99 11.22
CA ALA A 239 8.77 7.18 11.79
C ALA A 239 9.33 5.91 12.46
N GLN A 240 8.49 5.14 13.16
CA GLN A 240 8.88 3.88 13.78
C GLN A 240 9.17 2.78 12.75
N ALA A 241 8.37 2.73 11.69
CA ALA A 241 8.60 1.83 10.56
C ALA A 241 9.78 2.26 9.69
N ASP A 242 10.37 3.44 9.96
CA ASP A 242 11.34 4.06 9.08
C ASP A 242 10.76 4.14 7.66
N ILE A 243 9.74 4.96 7.48
CA ILE A 243 9.13 5.33 6.20
C ILE A 243 9.11 6.86 6.11
N SER A 244 9.62 7.39 5.00
CA SER A 244 9.67 8.81 4.67
C SER A 244 8.56 9.21 3.69
N GLU A 245 8.34 10.51 3.50
CA GLU A 245 7.43 11.00 2.45
C GLU A 245 7.93 10.65 1.04
N GLN A 246 9.26 10.62 0.85
CA GLN A 246 9.85 10.22 -0.43
C GLN A 246 9.56 8.75 -0.74
N ASP A 247 9.62 7.86 0.27
CA ASP A 247 9.25 6.46 0.11
C ASP A 247 7.81 6.29 -0.39
N LEU A 248 6.88 7.10 0.13
CA LEU A 248 5.48 7.08 -0.32
C LEU A 248 5.33 7.56 -1.76
N ARG A 249 6.11 8.58 -2.17
CA ARG A 249 6.17 9.02 -3.57
C ARG A 249 6.71 7.90 -4.46
N ASP A 250 7.79 7.25 -4.05
CA ASP A 250 8.39 6.14 -4.82
C ASP A 250 7.43 4.95 -4.92
N PHE A 251 6.67 4.66 -3.85
CA PHE A 251 5.61 3.65 -3.87
C PHE A 251 4.48 4.02 -4.82
N ALA A 252 4.03 5.27 -4.83
CA ALA A 252 2.99 5.74 -5.73
C ALA A 252 3.41 5.71 -7.21
N LEU A 253 4.71 5.86 -7.50
CA LEU A 253 5.25 5.68 -8.85
C LEU A 253 5.05 4.26 -9.39
N LEU A 254 4.90 3.24 -8.52
CA LEU A 254 4.62 1.88 -8.95
C LEU A 254 3.40 1.80 -9.86
N ASP A 255 2.31 2.49 -9.53
CA ASP A 255 1.12 2.50 -10.38
C ASP A 255 1.16 3.63 -11.40
N LEU A 256 1.53 4.84 -10.98
CA LEU A 256 1.45 6.03 -11.82
C LEU A 256 2.47 6.00 -12.97
N TYR A 257 3.72 5.61 -12.71
CA TYR A 257 4.76 5.57 -13.73
C TYR A 257 4.51 4.42 -14.72
N ILE A 258 4.15 3.23 -14.23
CA ILE A 258 3.81 2.10 -15.10
C ILE A 258 2.62 2.46 -15.99
N ALA A 259 1.58 3.10 -15.44
CA ALA A 259 0.46 3.58 -16.24
C ALA A 259 0.88 4.64 -17.27
N ALA A 260 1.73 5.59 -16.90
CA ALA A 260 2.25 6.62 -17.80
C ALA A 260 3.07 6.03 -18.96
N CYS A 261 3.84 4.97 -18.72
CA CYS A 261 4.55 4.24 -19.77
C CYS A 261 3.60 3.48 -20.70
N LEU A 262 2.60 2.81 -20.15
CA LEU A 262 1.79 1.85 -20.91
C LEU A 262 0.58 2.47 -21.59
N LYS A 263 -0.11 3.43 -20.97
CA LYS A 263 -1.32 4.06 -21.53
C LYS A 263 -1.11 4.61 -22.96
N PRO A 264 -0.04 5.36 -23.28
CA PRO A 264 0.17 5.88 -24.64
C PRO A 264 0.39 4.80 -25.71
N THR A 265 0.73 3.58 -25.29
CA THR A 265 0.98 2.45 -26.20
C THR A 265 -0.29 1.65 -26.52
N ILE A 266 -1.45 2.03 -25.96
CA ILE A 266 -2.73 1.36 -26.16
C ILE A 266 -3.47 2.06 -27.30
N GLN A 267 -3.71 1.32 -28.38
CA GLN A 267 -4.43 1.81 -29.55
C GLN A 267 -5.94 1.70 -29.37
N GLU A 268 -6.71 2.58 -30.03
CA GLU A 268 -8.19 2.54 -29.98
C GLU A 268 -8.73 1.17 -30.45
N THR A 269 -8.09 0.55 -31.43
CA THR A 269 -8.46 -0.78 -31.94
C THR A 269 -8.40 -1.87 -30.88
N ALA A 270 -7.43 -1.78 -29.95
CA ALA A 270 -7.33 -2.72 -28.84
C ALA A 270 -8.45 -2.52 -27.81
N LEU A 271 -8.88 -1.27 -27.59
CA LEU A 271 -10.01 -0.96 -26.72
C LEU A 271 -11.32 -1.49 -27.32
N THR A 272 -11.56 -1.22 -28.61
CA THR A 272 -12.77 -1.70 -29.28
C THR A 272 -12.82 -3.23 -29.36
N ALA A 273 -11.67 -3.89 -29.59
CA ALA A 273 -11.58 -5.35 -29.58
C ALA A 273 -11.90 -5.92 -28.19
N TYR A 274 -11.30 -5.37 -27.13
CA TYR A 274 -11.58 -5.80 -25.76
C TYR A 274 -13.07 -5.66 -25.41
N TYR A 275 -13.69 -4.53 -25.75
CA TYR A 275 -15.11 -4.30 -25.51
C TYR A 275 -16.00 -5.35 -26.22
N GLN A 276 -15.65 -5.72 -27.46
CA GLN A 276 -16.39 -6.72 -28.24
C GLN A 276 -16.19 -8.15 -27.73
N GLU A 277 -14.99 -8.48 -27.27
CA GLU A 277 -14.64 -9.81 -26.76
C GLU A 277 -15.14 -10.03 -25.31
N HIS A 278 -15.33 -8.95 -24.55
CA HIS A 278 -15.73 -8.97 -23.14
C HIS A 278 -17.01 -8.18 -22.84
N PRO A 279 -18.14 -8.41 -23.54
CA PRO A 279 -19.38 -7.64 -23.33
C PRO A 279 -19.95 -7.77 -21.91
N ASN A 280 -19.67 -8.89 -21.24
CA ASN A 280 -20.13 -9.15 -19.87
C ASN A 280 -19.45 -8.25 -18.82
N ASP A 281 -18.26 -7.70 -19.11
CA ASP A 281 -17.59 -6.75 -18.22
C ASP A 281 -18.31 -5.40 -18.14
N PHE A 282 -19.21 -5.13 -19.09
CA PHE A 282 -19.99 -3.89 -19.20
C PHE A 282 -21.50 -4.17 -19.18
N LEU A 283 -21.90 -5.36 -18.76
CA LEU A 283 -23.29 -5.76 -18.65
C LEU A 283 -23.93 -5.12 -17.43
N ILE A 284 -25.07 -4.48 -17.63
CA ILE A 284 -26.00 -4.08 -16.58
C ILE A 284 -27.29 -4.91 -16.68
N ALA A 285 -27.92 -5.14 -15.53
CA ALA A 285 -29.21 -5.80 -15.45
C ALA A 285 -30.18 -5.06 -14.52
N SER A 286 -31.46 -5.17 -14.83
CA SER A 286 -32.53 -4.92 -13.86
C SER A 286 -33.10 -6.27 -13.46
N VAL A 287 -33.10 -6.57 -12.16
CA VAL A 287 -33.57 -7.85 -11.62
C VAL A 287 -34.47 -7.61 -10.44
N ARG A 288 -35.53 -8.42 -10.33
CA ARG A 288 -36.26 -8.57 -9.07
C ARG A 288 -35.90 -9.90 -8.45
N HIS A 289 -35.68 -9.92 -7.13
CA HIS A 289 -35.45 -11.17 -6.45
C HIS A 289 -36.09 -11.24 -5.06
N ILE A 290 -36.32 -12.47 -4.60
CA ILE A 290 -36.79 -12.79 -3.26
C ILE A 290 -35.82 -13.80 -2.66
N LEU A 291 -35.21 -13.43 -1.54
CA LEU A 291 -34.29 -14.28 -0.79
C LEU A 291 -35.03 -14.92 0.39
N VAL A 292 -34.98 -16.24 0.51
CA VAL A 292 -35.56 -17.02 1.62
C VAL A 292 -34.57 -18.07 2.14
N ASP A 293 -34.85 -18.67 3.29
CA ASP A 293 -33.90 -19.59 3.93
C ASP A 293 -33.90 -20.97 3.28
N THR A 294 -35.06 -21.43 2.82
CA THR A 294 -35.27 -22.82 2.41
C THR A 294 -35.75 -22.96 0.97
N ALA A 295 -35.51 -24.14 0.38
CA ALA A 295 -36.01 -24.46 -0.94
C ALA A 295 -37.55 -24.51 -0.98
N ASP A 296 -38.17 -24.98 0.12
CA ASP A 296 -39.63 -25.09 0.22
C ASP A 296 -40.31 -23.70 0.18
N GLU A 297 -39.74 -22.71 0.89
CA GLU A 297 -40.21 -21.32 0.81
C GLU A 297 -40.05 -20.74 -0.60
N ALA A 298 -38.94 -21.05 -1.27
CA ALA A 298 -38.72 -20.57 -2.64
C ALA A 298 -39.70 -21.20 -3.63
N ASN A 299 -40.02 -22.50 -3.45
CA ASN A 299 -41.01 -23.20 -4.27
C ASN A 299 -42.44 -22.69 -3.99
N ASP A 300 -42.80 -22.35 -2.74
CA ASP A 300 -44.05 -21.68 -2.41
C ASP A 300 -44.17 -20.32 -3.13
N ILE A 301 -43.10 -19.52 -3.12
CA ILE A 301 -43.05 -18.25 -3.84
C ILE A 301 -43.26 -18.46 -5.34
N LEU A 302 -42.61 -19.46 -5.95
CA LEU A 302 -42.79 -19.79 -7.37
C LEU A 302 -44.25 -20.13 -7.68
N GLN A 303 -44.87 -21.00 -6.88
CA GLN A 303 -46.28 -21.36 -7.06
C GLN A 303 -47.18 -20.13 -6.97
N ARG A 304 -46.97 -19.25 -5.99
CA ARG A 304 -47.76 -18.02 -5.85
C ARG A 304 -47.58 -17.08 -7.05
N LEU A 305 -46.38 -16.98 -7.59
CA LEU A 305 -46.09 -16.19 -8.79
C LEU A 305 -46.77 -16.78 -10.04
N ASP A 306 -46.75 -18.10 -10.19
CA ASP A 306 -47.45 -18.81 -11.27
C ASP A 306 -48.98 -18.64 -11.17
N ASP A 307 -49.51 -18.56 -9.94
CA ASP A 307 -50.92 -18.26 -9.66
C ASP A 307 -51.28 -16.77 -9.86
N GLY A 308 -50.33 -15.94 -10.28
CA GLY A 308 -50.55 -14.53 -10.63
C GLY A 308 -50.33 -13.53 -9.48
N ALA A 309 -49.69 -13.94 -8.38
CA ALA A 309 -49.35 -13.00 -7.31
C ALA A 309 -48.35 -11.92 -7.78
N ASN A 310 -48.43 -10.74 -7.17
CA ASN A 310 -47.53 -9.65 -7.50
C ASN A 310 -46.13 -9.88 -6.89
N PHE A 311 -45.11 -9.96 -7.74
CA PHE A 311 -43.72 -10.19 -7.32
C PHE A 311 -43.22 -9.17 -6.30
N ALA A 312 -43.47 -7.88 -6.52
CA ALA A 312 -42.99 -6.82 -5.63
C ALA A 312 -43.65 -6.88 -4.24
N ALA A 313 -44.93 -7.26 -4.17
CA ALA A 313 -45.62 -7.48 -2.92
C ALA A 313 -45.04 -8.69 -2.16
N LEU A 314 -44.81 -9.81 -2.86
CA LEU A 314 -44.17 -10.99 -2.27
C LEU A 314 -42.76 -10.69 -1.78
N ALA A 315 -41.99 -9.92 -2.56
CA ALA A 315 -40.65 -9.52 -2.16
C ALA A 315 -40.66 -8.73 -0.85
N LYS A 316 -41.57 -7.76 -0.71
CA LYS A 316 -41.74 -6.98 0.54
C LYS A 316 -42.16 -7.86 1.72
N GLU A 317 -43.06 -8.81 1.49
CA GLU A 317 -43.60 -9.70 2.52
C GLU A 317 -42.58 -10.74 2.99
N ARG A 318 -41.79 -11.31 2.06
CA ARG A 318 -41.04 -12.56 2.29
C ARG A 318 -39.53 -12.44 2.12
N SER A 319 -39.02 -11.48 1.37
CA SER A 319 -37.58 -11.42 1.10
C SER A 319 -36.80 -11.08 2.36
N LYS A 320 -35.69 -11.78 2.58
CA LYS A 320 -34.70 -11.49 3.62
C LYS A 320 -33.62 -10.52 3.15
N ASP A 321 -33.60 -10.16 1.87
CA ASP A 321 -32.60 -9.24 1.32
C ASP A 321 -32.86 -7.79 1.75
N PRO A 322 -32.04 -7.19 2.63
CA PRO A 322 -32.28 -5.84 3.12
C PRO A 322 -32.09 -4.78 2.03
N GLY A 323 -31.30 -5.07 0.98
CA GLY A 323 -30.96 -4.10 -0.06
C GLY A 323 -32.09 -3.82 -1.04
N SER A 324 -32.98 -4.80 -1.28
CA SER A 324 -34.03 -4.68 -2.29
C SER A 324 -35.45 -4.95 -1.79
N ARG A 325 -35.64 -5.60 -0.63
CA ARG A 325 -36.96 -5.97 -0.09
C ARG A 325 -37.95 -4.82 -0.11
N GLU A 326 -37.58 -3.67 0.48
CA GLU A 326 -38.44 -2.50 0.57
C GLU A 326 -38.76 -1.87 -0.79
N ASN A 327 -37.93 -2.14 -1.80
CA ASN A 327 -38.13 -1.73 -3.19
C ASN A 327 -38.75 -2.84 -4.05
N GLY A 328 -39.44 -3.80 -3.44
CA GLY A 328 -40.11 -4.88 -4.16
C GLY A 328 -39.14 -5.85 -4.83
N GLY A 329 -37.98 -6.08 -4.21
CA GLY A 329 -36.94 -6.99 -4.69
C GLY A 329 -36.08 -6.42 -5.81
N LEU A 330 -36.27 -5.15 -6.21
CA LEU A 330 -35.66 -4.58 -7.41
C LEU A 330 -34.25 -4.03 -7.19
N TYR A 331 -33.30 -4.55 -7.96
CA TYR A 331 -32.07 -3.86 -8.35
C TYR A 331 -32.18 -3.41 -9.80
N ALA A 332 -32.09 -2.11 -10.06
CA ALA A 332 -32.33 -1.54 -11.39
C ALA A 332 -31.03 -1.02 -12.04
N ASN A 333 -30.77 -1.44 -13.29
CA ASN A 333 -29.61 -1.02 -14.10
C ASN A 333 -28.26 -1.12 -13.38
N VAL A 334 -28.06 -2.21 -12.64
CA VAL A 334 -26.87 -2.45 -11.83
C VAL A 334 -25.84 -3.28 -12.60
N PRO A 335 -24.52 -3.02 -12.44
CA PRO A 335 -23.47 -3.85 -13.04
C PRO A 335 -23.57 -5.31 -12.60
N VAL A 336 -23.37 -6.23 -13.55
CA VAL A 336 -23.37 -7.69 -13.31
C VAL A 336 -21.92 -8.17 -13.12
N ASP A 337 -21.34 -7.79 -11.99
CA ASP A 337 -19.92 -7.98 -11.67
C ASP A 337 -19.70 -8.88 -10.44
N ASP A 338 -18.45 -8.94 -9.97
CA ASP A 338 -18.03 -9.81 -8.88
C ASP A 338 -18.47 -9.33 -7.48
N HIS A 339 -19.19 -8.21 -7.38
CA HIS A 339 -19.86 -7.83 -6.13
C HIS A 339 -21.10 -8.70 -5.86
N TRP A 340 -21.57 -9.43 -6.86
CA TRP A 340 -22.70 -10.35 -6.74
C TRP A 340 -22.20 -11.73 -6.35
N VAL A 341 -22.96 -12.45 -5.52
CA VAL A 341 -22.66 -13.85 -5.22
C VAL A 341 -22.66 -14.65 -6.51
N ALA A 342 -21.65 -15.50 -6.70
CA ALA A 342 -21.37 -16.17 -7.98
C ALA A 342 -22.60 -16.90 -8.56
N SER A 343 -23.38 -17.62 -7.74
CA SER A 343 -24.57 -18.32 -8.22
C SER A 343 -25.69 -17.39 -8.67
N PHE A 344 -25.91 -16.29 -7.95
CA PHE A 344 -26.88 -15.26 -8.33
C PHE A 344 -26.47 -14.57 -9.64
N ARG A 345 -25.19 -14.19 -9.76
CA ARG A 345 -24.61 -13.62 -10.99
C ARG A 345 -24.79 -14.57 -12.17
N GLN A 346 -24.45 -15.85 -12.01
CA GLN A 346 -24.59 -16.86 -13.05
C GLN A 346 -26.05 -16.98 -13.49
N ALA A 347 -26.99 -17.01 -12.55
CA ALA A 347 -28.41 -17.08 -12.86
C ALA A 347 -28.89 -15.88 -13.67
N VAL A 348 -28.47 -14.66 -13.33
CA VAL A 348 -28.80 -13.45 -14.10
C VAL A 348 -28.17 -13.48 -15.50
N LEU A 349 -26.99 -14.07 -15.66
CA LEU A 349 -26.35 -14.25 -16.97
C LEU A 349 -27.05 -15.29 -17.86
N THR A 350 -27.69 -16.33 -17.28
CA THR A 350 -28.25 -17.44 -18.07
C THR A 350 -29.76 -17.47 -18.18
N GLN A 351 -30.49 -16.92 -17.21
CA GLN A 351 -31.96 -16.96 -17.22
C GLN A 351 -32.54 -16.19 -18.41
N GLU A 352 -33.72 -16.62 -18.85
CA GLU A 352 -34.48 -15.90 -19.87
C GLU A 352 -35.02 -14.58 -19.29
N VAL A 353 -34.92 -13.49 -20.07
CA VAL A 353 -35.44 -12.18 -19.65
C VAL A 353 -36.97 -12.22 -19.65
N GLY A 354 -37.57 -11.67 -18.60
CA GLY A 354 -39.02 -11.61 -18.42
C GLY A 354 -39.64 -12.87 -17.82
N LYS A 355 -38.84 -13.91 -17.50
CA LYS A 355 -39.33 -15.13 -16.83
C LYS A 355 -38.70 -15.31 -15.46
N VAL A 356 -39.50 -15.81 -14.53
CA VAL A 356 -39.03 -16.22 -13.21
C VAL A 356 -38.26 -17.53 -13.36
N GLY A 357 -37.04 -17.58 -12.85
CA GLY A 357 -36.17 -18.75 -12.90
C GLY A 357 -36.43 -19.74 -11.75
N MET A 358 -35.82 -20.92 -11.86
CA MET A 358 -35.78 -21.89 -10.76
C MET A 358 -35.03 -21.33 -9.54
N PRO A 359 -35.30 -21.81 -8.32
CA PRO A 359 -34.65 -21.29 -7.12
C PRO A 359 -33.14 -21.50 -7.18
N VAL A 360 -32.39 -20.44 -6.94
CA VAL A 360 -30.93 -20.43 -7.00
C VAL A 360 -30.38 -20.48 -5.59
N LYS A 361 -29.63 -21.52 -5.25
CA LYS A 361 -28.98 -21.63 -3.94
C LYS A 361 -27.73 -20.73 -3.86
N SER A 362 -27.55 -20.04 -2.75
CA SER A 362 -26.32 -19.33 -2.40
C SER A 362 -25.97 -19.49 -0.92
N GLU A 363 -24.89 -18.87 -0.47
CA GLU A 363 -24.52 -18.82 0.96
C GLU A 363 -25.55 -18.07 1.84
N TYR A 364 -26.42 -17.26 1.24
CA TYR A 364 -27.44 -16.49 1.94
C TYR A 364 -28.82 -17.16 2.00
N GLY A 365 -29.00 -18.31 1.33
CA GLY A 365 -30.29 -19.01 1.21
C GLY A 365 -30.64 -19.36 -0.24
N TYR A 366 -31.93 -19.27 -0.57
CA TYR A 366 -32.47 -19.50 -1.91
C TYR A 366 -33.04 -18.22 -2.50
N HIS A 367 -32.69 -17.96 -3.76
CA HIS A 367 -33.11 -16.79 -4.51
C HIS A 367 -34.13 -17.19 -5.57
N VAL A 368 -35.31 -16.57 -5.56
CA VAL A 368 -36.23 -16.58 -6.70
C VAL A 368 -35.98 -15.31 -7.50
N ILE A 369 -35.59 -15.46 -8.77
CA ILE A 369 -35.04 -14.34 -9.56
C ILE A 369 -35.88 -14.15 -10.84
N LEU A 370 -36.27 -12.91 -11.09
CA LEU A 370 -36.79 -12.41 -12.35
C LEU A 370 -35.78 -11.44 -12.97
N VAL A 371 -35.26 -11.78 -14.14
CA VAL A 371 -34.42 -10.86 -14.93
C VAL A 371 -35.32 -9.98 -15.78
N GLU A 372 -35.53 -8.72 -15.41
CA GLU A 372 -36.42 -7.80 -16.13
C GLU A 372 -35.76 -7.23 -17.38
N LYS A 373 -34.46 -6.91 -17.30
CA LYS A 373 -33.71 -6.31 -18.40
C LYS A 373 -32.25 -6.71 -18.31
N ARG A 374 -31.62 -6.91 -19.46
CA ARG A 374 -30.15 -7.00 -19.62
C ARG A 374 -29.73 -6.12 -20.78
N SER A 375 -28.66 -5.35 -20.58
CA SER A 375 -28.09 -4.50 -21.62
C SER A 375 -26.60 -4.34 -21.38
N VAL A 376 -25.82 -4.36 -22.45
CA VAL A 376 -24.42 -3.92 -22.41
C VAL A 376 -24.42 -2.40 -22.52
N LEU A 377 -23.64 -1.72 -21.68
CA LEU A 377 -23.48 -0.27 -21.75
C LEU A 377 -22.75 0.11 -23.05
N PRO A 378 -23.16 1.17 -23.76
CA PRO A 378 -22.49 1.62 -24.98
C PRO A 378 -21.01 1.91 -24.74
N TYR A 379 -20.15 1.55 -25.71
CA TYR A 379 -18.70 1.76 -25.63
C TYR A 379 -18.32 3.20 -25.26
N ALA A 380 -19.02 4.20 -25.81
CA ALA A 380 -18.78 5.61 -25.52
C ALA A 380 -18.90 5.94 -24.02
N ASP A 381 -19.80 5.26 -23.30
CA ASP A 381 -20.06 5.48 -21.88
C ASP A 381 -19.07 4.73 -20.98
N VAL A 382 -18.41 3.69 -21.50
CA VAL A 382 -17.51 2.82 -20.74
C VAL A 382 -16.07 2.80 -21.24
N ARG A 383 -15.70 3.68 -22.19
CA ARG A 383 -14.37 3.69 -22.81
C ARG A 383 -13.23 3.77 -21.78
N ASP A 384 -13.38 4.55 -20.72
CA ASP A 384 -12.35 4.65 -19.67
C ASP A 384 -12.25 3.39 -18.81
N GLN A 385 -13.38 2.68 -18.59
CA GLN A 385 -13.37 1.38 -17.93
C GLN A 385 -12.68 0.33 -18.81
N VAL A 386 -12.95 0.35 -20.12
CA VAL A 386 -12.24 -0.49 -21.12
C VAL A 386 -10.74 -0.20 -21.09
N MET A 387 -10.34 1.07 -21.11
CA MET A 387 -8.94 1.47 -20.99
C MET A 387 -8.29 0.92 -19.72
N ALA A 388 -8.96 0.99 -18.57
CA ALA A 388 -8.45 0.44 -17.32
C ALA A 388 -8.25 -1.09 -17.39
N LYS A 389 -9.19 -1.82 -18.00
CA LYS A 389 -9.09 -3.28 -18.19
C LYS A 389 -7.94 -3.66 -19.12
N VAL A 390 -7.83 -3.00 -20.28
CA VAL A 390 -6.76 -3.24 -21.25
C VAL A 390 -5.39 -2.88 -20.68
N LEU A 391 -5.29 -1.78 -19.93
CA LEU A 391 -4.08 -1.40 -19.22
C LEU A 391 -3.68 -2.44 -18.17
N ALA A 392 -4.63 -2.97 -17.40
CA ALA A 392 -4.36 -4.01 -16.41
C ALA A 392 -3.85 -5.30 -17.06
N ALA A 393 -4.47 -5.73 -18.16
CA ALA A 393 -4.03 -6.88 -18.94
C ALA A 393 -2.62 -6.66 -19.52
N LYS A 394 -2.34 -5.46 -20.06
CA LYS A 394 -1.01 -5.10 -20.59
C LYS A 394 0.06 -5.08 -19.50
N LYS A 395 -0.25 -4.51 -18.32
CA LYS A 395 0.64 -4.56 -17.13
C LYS A 395 0.93 -6.01 -16.74
N GLN A 396 -0.08 -6.88 -16.73
CA GLN A 396 0.10 -8.29 -16.39
C GLN A 396 0.97 -9.04 -17.41
N ALA A 397 0.73 -8.85 -18.71
CA ALA A 397 1.52 -9.48 -19.77
C ALA A 397 2.99 -9.04 -19.72
N LEU A 398 3.23 -7.74 -19.63
CA LEU A 398 4.59 -7.21 -19.54
C LEU A 398 5.30 -7.65 -18.26
N ARG A 399 4.61 -7.69 -17.12
CA ARG A 399 5.17 -8.25 -15.88
C ARG A 399 5.64 -9.69 -16.10
N ALA A 400 4.83 -10.54 -16.73
CA ALA A 400 5.18 -11.93 -16.98
C ALA A 400 6.42 -12.03 -17.90
N GLU A 401 6.48 -11.22 -18.95
CA GLU A 401 7.64 -11.14 -19.85
C GLU A 401 8.92 -10.72 -19.11
N ILE A 402 8.86 -9.65 -18.32
CA ILE A 402 10.02 -9.14 -17.58
C ILE A 402 10.49 -10.15 -16.53
N MET A 403 9.56 -10.85 -15.87
CA MET A 403 9.93 -11.90 -14.91
C MET A 403 10.60 -13.11 -15.56
N GLN A 404 10.34 -13.40 -16.85
CA GLN A 404 11.09 -14.43 -17.58
C GLN A 404 12.54 -14.01 -17.87
N GLN A 405 12.80 -12.70 -17.98
CA GLN A 405 14.14 -12.15 -18.21
C GLN A 405 14.92 -11.93 -16.89
N PHE A 406 14.22 -11.93 -15.75
CA PHE A 406 14.81 -11.67 -14.46
C PHE A 406 15.73 -12.82 -14.01
N THR A 407 16.97 -12.49 -13.65
CA THR A 407 17.95 -13.43 -13.11
C THR A 407 18.22 -13.13 -11.63
N PRO A 408 17.82 -14.00 -10.69
CA PRO A 408 18.14 -13.83 -9.28
C PRO A 408 19.65 -13.74 -9.02
N ALA A 409 20.04 -12.96 -8.02
CA ALA A 409 21.40 -13.00 -7.52
C ALA A 409 21.68 -14.38 -6.89
N ARG A 410 22.89 -14.91 -7.07
CA ARG A 410 23.28 -16.13 -6.36
C ARG A 410 23.44 -15.79 -4.87
N PRO A 411 22.96 -16.66 -3.97
CA PRO A 411 23.08 -16.47 -2.53
C PRO A 411 24.54 -16.42 -2.07
#